data_AF-A0A1G6BGU9-F1
#
_entry.id   AF-A0A1G6BGU9-F1
#
_cell.length_a   1.000
_cell.length_b   1.000
_cell.length_c   1.000
_cell.angle_alpha   90.00
_cell.angle_beta   90.00
_cell.angle_gamma   90.00
#
_symmetry.space_group_name_H-M   'P 1'
#
loop_
_entity.id
_entity.type
_entity.pdbx_description
1 polymer ?
#
loop_
_entity_poly.entity_id
_entity_poly.type
_entity_poly.pdbx_seq_one_letter_code
_entity_poly.pdbx_strand_id
1 'polypeptide(L)' 'MKAGLNREKIIEAAAKLADEKGTADLTLSGLASALGIKPPSLYKHFGGGLEELNRELMLYGC' A
#
# COMPACT_ATOMS: atom_id res chain seq x y z
N MET A 1 17.14 12.16 3.24
CA MET A 1 17.97 11.09 2.63
C MET A 1 17.04 10.22 1.79
N LYS A 2 17.43 9.85 0.57
CA LYS A 2 16.56 9.35 -0.51
C LYS A 2 15.55 8.33 0.02
N ALA A 3 14.28 8.70 0.09
CA ALA A 3 13.20 7.77 0.37
C ALA A 3 13.10 6.84 -0.83
N GLY A 4 13.93 5.80 -0.84
CA GLY A 4 13.70 4.63 -1.67
C GLY A 4 12.26 4.22 -1.41
N LEU A 5 11.51 4.02 -2.48
CA LEU A 5 10.14 3.55 -2.40
C LEU A 5 10.18 2.15 -1.75
N ASN A 6 10.11 2.12 -0.42
CA ASN A 6 10.15 0.89 0.36
C ASN A 6 8.72 0.49 0.70
N ARG A 7 8.53 -0.83 0.82
CA ARG A 7 7.23 -1.45 1.11
C ARG A 7 6.56 -0.82 2.34
N GLU A 8 7.36 -0.43 3.33
CA GLU A 8 6.94 0.31 4.53
C GLU A 8 6.14 1.58 4.22
N LYS A 9 6.61 2.45 3.31
CA LYS A 9 5.85 3.66 2.92
C LYS A 9 4.53 3.33 2.25
N ILE A 10 4.50 2.22 1.51
CA ILE A 10 3.31 1.77 0.81
C ILE A 10 2.29 1.26 1.83
N ILE A 11 2.75 0.51 2.84
CA ILE A 11 1.93 0.01 3.95
C ILE A 11 1.44 1.16 4.83
N GLU A 12 2.27 2.15 5.15
CA GLU A 12 1.87 3.31 5.96
C GLU A 12 0.77 4.13 5.26
N ALA A 13 0.93 4.39 3.96
CA ALA A 13 -0.12 5.05 3.17
C ALA A 13 -1.39 4.19 3.08
N ALA A 14 -1.24 2.87 2.99
CA ALA A 14 -2.37 1.95 2.96
C ALA A 14 -3.11 1.90 4.30
N ALA A 15 -2.38 1.88 5.42
CA ALA A 15 -2.95 1.95 6.75
C ALA A 15 -3.74 3.24 6.95
N LYS A 16 -3.19 4.37 6.50
CA LYS A 16 -3.89 5.66 6.56
C LYS A 16 -5.15 5.69 5.69
N LEU A 17 -5.08 5.10 4.49
CA LEU A 17 -6.23 5.02 3.59
C LEU A 17 -7.31 4.07 4.14
N ALA A 18 -6.90 2.97 4.77
CA ALA A 18 -7.78 2.04 5.47
C ALA A 18 -8.44 2.68 6.70
N ASP A 19 -7.75 3.55 7.42
CA ASP A 19 -8.30 4.29 8.55
C ASP A 19 -9.36 5.31 8.09
N GLU A 20 -9.08 6.06 7.01
CA GLU A 20 -10.03 7.05 6.46
C GLU A 20 -11.25 6.43 5.76
N LYS A 21 -11.06 5.36 4.98
CA LYS A 21 -12.12 4.82 4.09
C LYS A 21 -12.57 3.41 4.44
N GLY A 22 -11.89 2.74 5.37
CA GLY A 22 -12.05 1.32 5.64
C GLY A 22 -11.22 0.45 4.71
N THR A 23 -10.79 -0.71 5.22
CA THR A 23 -10.05 -1.73 4.46
C THR A 23 -10.81 -2.28 3.25
N ALA A 24 -12.14 -2.14 3.22
CA ALA A 24 -12.99 -2.55 2.11
C ALA A 24 -12.85 -1.66 0.85
N ASP A 25 -12.53 -0.36 1.03
CA ASP A 25 -12.30 0.57 -0.09
C ASP A 25 -10.81 0.61 -0.50
N LEU A 26 -9.96 -0.12 0.23
CA LEU A 26 -8.54 -0.17 -0.04
C LEU A 26 -8.26 -0.96 -1.32
N THR A 27 -7.63 -0.30 -2.31
CA THR A 27 -7.23 -0.93 -3.57
C THR A 27 -5.80 -0.55 -3.94
N LEU A 28 -5.09 -1.43 -4.67
CA LEU A 28 -3.74 -1.14 -5.16
C LEU A 28 -3.70 0.09 -6.08
N SER A 29 -4.72 0.27 -6.92
CA SER A 29 -4.83 1.44 -7.79
C SER A 29 -5.07 2.72 -7.00
N GLY A 30 -5.95 2.68 -5.99
CA GLY A 30 -6.19 3.79 -5.09
C GLY A 30 -4.93 4.16 -4.30
N LEU A 31 -4.19 3.14 -3.83
CA LEU A 31 -2.94 3.31 -3.12
C LEU A 31 -1.83 3.89 -4.01
N ALA A 32 -1.68 3.38 -5.24
CA ALA A 32 -0.73 3.91 -6.22
C ALA A 32 -1.01 5.39 -6.53
N SER A 33 -2.30 5.73 -6.68
CA SER A 33 -2.74 7.11 -6.88
C SER A 33 -2.46 7.99 -5.66
N ALA A 34 -2.75 7.51 -4.45
CA ALA A 34 -2.49 8.21 -3.20
C ALA A 34 -0.98 8.47 -2.97
N LEU A 35 -0.14 7.52 -3.37
CA LEU A 35 1.32 7.63 -3.30
C LEU A 35 1.92 8.43 -4.46
N GLY A 36 1.14 8.77 -5.49
CA GLY A 36 1.62 9.45 -6.69
C GLY A 36 2.58 8.60 -7.52
N ILE A 37 2.50 7.27 -7.44
CA ILE A 37 3.39 6.36 -8.16
C ILE A 37 2.66 5.61 -9.27
N LYS A 38 3.44 5.09 -10.22
CA LYS A 38 2.90 4.27 -11.30
C LYS A 38 2.48 2.89 -10.78
N PRO A 39 1.28 2.41 -11.13
CA PRO A 39 0.83 1.05 -10.78
C PRO A 39 1.83 -0.07 -11.13
N PRO A 40 2.54 -0.07 -12.27
CA PRO A 40 3.54 -1.11 -12.56
C PRO A 40 4.71 -1.16 -11.56
N SER A 41 5.09 -0.03 -10.95
CA SER A 41 6.10 -0.04 -9.88
C SER A 41 5.54 -0.73 -8.63
N LEU A 42 4.28 -0.48 -8.30
CA LEU A 42 3.63 -1.06 -7.13
C LEU A 42 3.42 -2.58 -7.29
N TYR A 43 3.02 -3.05 -8.48
CA TYR A 43 2.98 -4.48 -8.82
C TYR A 43 4.35 -5.18 -8.71
N LYS A 44 5.44 -4.46 -8.98
CA LYS A 44 6.80 -5.00 -8.82
C LYS A 44 7.21 -5.15 -7.35
N HIS A 45 6.61 -4.36 -6.45
CA HIS A 45 6.83 -4.45 -5.01
C HIS A 45 5.85 -5.41 -4.32
N PHE A 46 4.60 -5.47 -4.80
CA PHE A 46 3.52 -6.32 -4.29
C PHE A 46 3.07 -7.32 -5.35
N GLY A 47 3.76 -8.45 -5.40
CA GLY A 47 3.54 -9.49 -6.41
C GLY A 47 2.25 -10.27 -6.18
N GLY A 48 1.88 -10.49 -4.92
CA GLY A 48 0.60 -11.10 -4.52
C GLY A 48 -0.59 -10.14 -4.56
N GLY A 49 -0.43 -8.94 -5.11
CA GLY A 49 -1.53 -8.01 -5.33
C GLY A 49 -2.13 -7.45 -4.02
N LEU A 50 -3.46 -7.33 -3.99
CA LEU A 50 -4.17 -6.76 -2.84
C LEU A 50 -4.05 -7.65 -1.60
N GLU A 51 -3.98 -8.98 -1.79
CA GLU A 51 -3.87 -9.94 -0.70
C GLU A 51 -2.55 -9.79 0.06
N GLU A 52 -1.44 -9.60 -0.67
CA GLU A 52 -0.13 -9.35 -0.07
C GLU A 52 -0.12 -8.02 0.70
N LEU A 53 -0.68 -6.97 0.11
CA LEU A 53 -0.81 -5.67 0.78
C LEU A 53 -1.62 -5.79 2.08
N ASN A 54 -2.76 -6.49 2.05
CA ASN A 54 -3.64 -6.65 3.19
C ASN A 54 -2.95 -7.46 4.31
N ARG A 55 -2.19 -8.49 3.94
CA ARG A 55 -1.37 -9.27 4.87
C ARG A 55 -0.31 -8.42 5.55
N GLU A 56 0.40 -7.58 4.81
CA GLU A 56 1.40 -6.66 5.38
C GLU A 56 0.75 -5.62 6.29
N LEU A 57 -0.44 -5.13 5.93
CA LEU A 57 -1.24 -4.21 6.75
C LEU A 57 -1.62 -4.84 8.10
N MET A 58 -2.02 -6.12 8.09
CA MET A 58 -2.29 -6.89 9.31
C MET A 58 -1.05 -7.06 10.19
N LEU A 59 0.14 -7.16 9.60
CA LEU A 59 1.41 -7.25 10.34
C LEU A 59 1.86 -5.89 10.88
N TYR A 60 1.49 -4.79 10.23
CA TYR A 60 1.85 -3.44 10.63
C TYR A 60 0.94 -2.86 11.73
N GLY A 61 -0.33 -3.29 11.79
CA GLY A 61 -1.34 -2.80 12.74
C GLY A 61 -1.35 -3.49 14.12
N CYS A 62 -0.23 -4.05 14.58
CA CYS A 62 -0.12 -4.70 15.90
C CYS A 62 0.56 -3.78 16.93
#